data_AF-A0A3A8IY26-F1
#
_entry.id   AF-A0A3A8IY26-F1
#
_cell.length_a   1.000
_cell.length_b   1.000
_cell.length_c   1.000
_cell.angle_alpha   90.00
_cell.angle_beta   90.00
_cell.angle_gamma   90.00
#
_symmetry.space_group_name_H-M   'P 1'
#
loop_
_entity.id
_entity.type
_entity.pdbx_description
1 polymer ?
#
loop_
_entity_poly.entity_id
_entity_poly.type
_entity_poly.pdbx_seq_one_letter_code
_entity_poly.pdbx_strand_id
1 'polypeptide(L)'
;MLPALVGLLMLGGCSRPVAPVPSKVLGAHPDADSPRVVGTALVRDGDSREELLARHPRVEPDAALTSTLAALLADSGQRLRWSAAPAEDLSCDNGDVRFRIQVRVPPACRERACPVLAFYTTACPTPDYHWRPEFFLRAGFIFAEPAVRGTKCSVDWARADNGPLRVAAATDLEAASRCLRQRFTRDGVAPRLGILGWSYGGNQTLVGMTRFAGSYDAGFALAAKTDLGSFLSQLAPELRRTRAEEYGDPERDAELLRAISPVTWVDRVEAPIALMLGARDPKVSLSDADVFVRKLRARGQDATLMIIPEHAHLTERPEEIAFEHAHLLQFFTTRFGVPLRVDTQP
;
A
#
# COMPACT_ATOMS: atom_id res chain seq x y z
N MET A 1 -0.38 -12.64 69.92
CA MET A 1 -0.93 -13.43 68.80
C MET A 1 -1.85 -12.52 68.00
N LEU A 2 -1.40 -12.03 66.85
CA LEU A 2 -2.20 -11.27 65.87
C LEU A 2 -2.39 -12.16 64.63
N PRO A 3 -3.58 -12.25 64.02
CA PRO A 3 -3.77 -13.06 62.82
C PRO A 3 -3.29 -12.31 61.58
N ALA A 4 -2.71 -13.06 60.65
CA ALA A 4 -2.20 -12.59 59.36
C ALA A 4 -3.36 -12.26 58.40
N LEU A 5 -3.33 -11.07 57.79
CA LEU A 5 -4.10 -10.78 56.59
C LEU A 5 -3.31 -11.28 55.37
N VAL A 6 -3.85 -12.28 54.69
CA VAL A 6 -3.40 -12.72 53.36
C VAL A 6 -3.94 -11.73 52.33
N GLY A 7 -3.06 -10.91 51.76
CA GLY A 7 -3.38 -10.02 50.65
C GLY A 7 -3.44 -10.80 49.33
N LEU A 8 -4.63 -10.89 48.75
CA LEU A 8 -4.87 -11.41 47.41
C LEU A 8 -4.49 -10.32 46.38
N LEU A 9 -3.30 -10.42 45.79
CA LEU A 9 -2.88 -9.58 44.66
C LEU A 9 -3.66 -10.00 43.41
N MET A 10 -4.77 -9.32 43.15
CA MET A 10 -5.42 -9.32 41.84
C MET A 10 -4.51 -8.58 40.85
N LEU A 11 -3.87 -9.32 39.95
CA LEU A 11 -3.22 -8.78 38.76
C LEU A 11 -4.31 -8.18 37.85
N GLY A 12 -4.61 -6.90 38.06
CA GLY A 12 -5.46 -6.11 37.17
C GLY A 12 -4.80 -5.99 35.81
N GLY A 13 -5.24 -6.81 34.85
CA GLY A 13 -4.90 -6.62 33.45
C GLY A 13 -5.41 -5.25 32.99
N CYS A 14 -4.50 -4.34 32.66
CA CYS A 14 -4.83 -3.10 31.98
C CYS A 14 -5.27 -3.41 30.55
N SER A 15 -6.54 -3.80 30.37
CA SER A 15 -7.18 -3.79 29.06
C SER A 15 -7.31 -2.34 28.62
N ARG A 16 -6.49 -1.90 27.65
CA ARG A 16 -6.73 -0.61 26.99
C ARG A 16 -8.15 -0.65 26.40
N PRO A 17 -9.00 0.38 26.61
CA PRO A 17 -10.32 0.42 26.01
C PRO A 17 -10.16 0.37 24.48
N VAL A 18 -10.84 -0.60 23.85
CA VAL A 18 -10.94 -0.70 22.39
C VAL A 18 -11.63 0.56 21.89
N ALA A 19 -10.99 1.28 20.97
CA ALA A 19 -11.56 2.50 20.40
C ALA A 19 -12.95 2.21 19.79
N PRO A 20 -13.96 3.08 20.01
CA PRO A 20 -15.28 2.88 19.44
C PRO A 20 -15.20 2.88 17.91
N VAL A 21 -15.78 1.86 17.27
CA VAL A 21 -15.80 1.77 15.81
C VAL A 21 -16.80 2.81 15.26
N PRO A 22 -16.40 3.67 14.31
CA PRO A 22 -17.29 4.67 13.74
C PRO A 22 -18.52 4.04 13.07
N SER A 23 -19.66 4.73 13.16
CA SER A 23 -20.96 4.29 12.60
C SER A 23 -21.00 4.28 11.06
N LYS A 24 -20.03 4.91 10.40
CA LYS A 24 -19.76 4.79 8.97
C LYS A 24 -18.34 4.29 8.76
N VAL A 25 -18.23 3.06 8.26
CA VAL A 25 -16.96 2.42 7.88
C VAL A 25 -16.33 3.10 6.68
N LEU A 26 -17.17 3.49 5.72
CA LEU A 26 -16.77 4.17 4.51
C LEU A 26 -16.67 5.67 4.81
N GLY A 27 -15.46 6.13 5.13
CA GLY A 27 -15.17 7.53 5.44
C GLY A 27 -13.91 7.75 6.29
N ALA A 28 -13.43 6.73 7.00
CA ALA A 28 -12.24 6.83 7.86
C ALA A 28 -10.92 6.63 7.08
N HIS A 29 -10.71 7.38 5.98
CA HIS A 29 -9.42 7.40 5.31
C HIS A 29 -8.83 8.81 5.30
N PRO A 30 -7.56 9.00 5.70
CA PRO A 30 -6.89 10.31 5.63
C PRO A 30 -6.77 10.86 4.20
N ASP A 31 -6.83 10.01 3.16
CA ASP A 31 -6.94 10.48 1.76
C ASP A 31 -8.39 10.55 1.23
N ALA A 32 -9.43 10.16 2.00
CA ALA A 32 -10.83 10.40 1.59
C ALA A 32 -11.16 11.90 1.55
N ASP A 33 -10.35 12.74 2.20
CA ASP A 33 -10.40 14.19 2.10
C ASP A 33 -9.51 14.75 0.97
N SER A 34 -8.94 13.89 0.11
CA SER A 34 -8.39 14.40 -1.16
C SER A 34 -9.54 15.00 -1.96
N PRO A 35 -9.41 16.22 -2.51
CA PRO A 35 -10.44 16.79 -3.36
C PRO A 35 -10.82 15.78 -4.43
N ARG A 36 -12.13 15.56 -4.65
CA ARG A 36 -12.63 14.79 -5.80
C ARG A 36 -12.16 15.51 -7.07
N VAL A 37 -11.01 15.08 -7.59
CA VAL A 37 -10.50 15.61 -8.85
C VAL A 37 -11.16 14.82 -9.95
N VAL A 38 -12.16 15.42 -10.58
CA VAL A 38 -12.75 14.90 -11.81
C VAL A 38 -11.81 15.29 -12.95
N GLY A 39 -11.33 14.30 -13.68
CA GLY A 39 -10.43 14.53 -14.81
C GLY A 39 -10.30 13.30 -15.69
N THR A 40 -9.35 13.36 -16.61
CA THR A 40 -8.96 12.24 -17.46
C THR A 40 -7.50 11.93 -17.20
N ALA A 41 -7.16 10.65 -17.17
CA ALA A 41 -5.78 10.25 -17.02
C ALA A 41 -4.89 10.75 -18.16
N LEU A 42 -3.63 11.03 -17.83
CA LEU A 42 -2.67 11.55 -18.79
C LEU A 42 -2.32 10.45 -19.80
N VAL A 43 -2.30 10.81 -21.08
CA VAL A 43 -1.96 9.93 -22.20
C VAL A 43 -0.97 10.66 -23.10
N ARG A 44 0.07 9.97 -23.54
CA ARG A 44 1.11 10.44 -24.45
C ARG A 44 1.58 9.34 -25.41
N ASP A 45 2.45 9.73 -26.34
CA ASP A 45 3.19 8.86 -27.27
C ASP A 45 2.34 8.20 -28.38
N GLY A 46 1.34 8.90 -28.90
CA GLY A 46 0.59 8.49 -30.10
C GLY A 46 -0.49 7.43 -29.86
N ASP A 47 -0.38 6.65 -28.78
CA ASP A 47 -1.48 5.79 -28.32
C ASP A 47 -2.64 6.65 -27.79
N SER A 48 -3.85 6.33 -28.21
CA SER A 48 -5.10 6.82 -27.64
C SER A 48 -5.43 6.10 -26.33
N ARG A 49 -6.33 6.70 -25.54
CA ARG A 49 -6.84 6.07 -24.32
C ARG A 49 -7.57 4.76 -24.63
N GLU A 50 -8.30 4.74 -25.73
CA GLU A 50 -9.06 3.59 -26.20
C GLU A 50 -8.13 2.42 -26.55
N GLU A 51 -6.97 2.69 -27.18
CA GLU A 51 -5.93 1.69 -27.43
C GLU A 51 -5.29 1.17 -26.13
N LEU A 52 -5.03 2.05 -25.16
CA LEU A 52 -4.51 1.64 -23.85
C LEU A 52 -5.51 0.77 -23.07
N LEU A 53 -6.80 1.12 -23.09
CA LEU A 53 -7.88 0.34 -22.50
C LEU A 53 -8.03 -1.03 -23.18
N ALA A 54 -7.90 -1.08 -24.51
CA ALA A 54 -7.95 -2.34 -25.24
C ALA A 54 -6.74 -3.25 -24.92
N ARG A 55 -5.57 -2.66 -24.70
CA ARG A 55 -4.33 -3.37 -24.37
C ARG A 55 -4.28 -3.87 -22.92
N HIS A 56 -4.88 -3.13 -22.00
CA HIS A 56 -4.89 -3.41 -20.56
C HIS A 56 -6.31 -3.36 -20.00
N PRO A 57 -7.20 -4.26 -20.47
CA PRO A 57 -8.62 -4.17 -20.16
C PRO A 57 -8.88 -4.43 -18.69
N ARG A 58 -10.01 -3.91 -18.21
CA ARG A 58 -10.63 -4.35 -16.97
C ARG A 58 -10.86 -5.87 -17.02
N VAL A 59 -10.48 -6.55 -15.95
CA VAL A 59 -10.83 -7.96 -15.71
C VAL A 59 -11.67 -8.02 -14.45
N GLU A 60 -12.69 -8.87 -14.43
CA GLU A 60 -13.46 -9.09 -13.21
C GLU A 60 -12.70 -10.01 -12.25
N PRO A 61 -12.69 -9.70 -10.95
CA PRO A 61 -12.18 -10.60 -9.93
C PRO A 61 -13.13 -11.80 -9.72
N ASP A 62 -12.77 -12.72 -8.82
CA ASP A 62 -13.66 -13.81 -8.44
C ASP A 62 -14.98 -13.27 -7.86
N ALA A 63 -16.09 -13.61 -8.52
CA ALA A 63 -17.40 -13.06 -8.19
C ALA A 63 -17.87 -13.44 -6.77
N ALA A 64 -17.52 -14.64 -6.30
CA ALA A 64 -17.89 -15.09 -4.96
C ALA A 64 -17.12 -14.30 -3.88
N LEU A 65 -15.82 -14.07 -4.09
CA LEU A 65 -15.00 -13.20 -3.25
C LEU A 65 -15.57 -11.78 -3.25
N THR A 66 -15.80 -11.18 -4.41
CA THR A 66 -16.30 -9.79 -4.49
C THR A 66 -17.66 -9.64 -3.81
N SER A 67 -18.57 -10.60 -4.00
CA SER A 67 -19.85 -10.61 -3.28
C SER A 67 -19.66 -10.72 -1.78
N THR A 68 -18.68 -11.51 -1.31
CA THR A 68 -18.35 -11.63 0.11
C THR A 68 -17.82 -10.32 0.68
N LEU A 69 -16.90 -9.65 -0.01
CA LEU A 69 -16.35 -8.36 0.42
C LEU A 69 -17.41 -7.27 0.43
N ALA A 70 -18.27 -7.21 -0.59
CA ALA A 70 -19.38 -6.27 -0.65
C ALA A 70 -20.37 -6.48 0.52
N ALA A 71 -20.68 -7.72 0.87
CA ALA A 71 -21.53 -8.03 2.02
C ALA A 71 -20.91 -7.64 3.37
N LEU A 72 -19.58 -7.73 3.50
CA LEU A 72 -18.85 -7.24 4.67
C LEU A 72 -18.87 -5.70 4.77
N LEU A 73 -18.88 -4.97 3.65
CA LEU A 73 -19.03 -3.51 3.66
C LEU A 73 -20.46 -3.09 4.00
N ALA A 74 -21.46 -3.85 3.53
CA ALA A 74 -22.87 -3.52 3.66
C ALA A 74 -23.38 -3.51 5.10
N ASP A 75 -22.74 -4.24 6.03
CA ASP A 75 -23.15 -4.26 7.44
C ASP A 75 -22.69 -3.03 8.24
N SER A 76 -22.16 -2.00 7.57
CA SER A 76 -21.57 -0.80 8.19
C SER A 76 -20.49 -1.14 9.22
N GLY A 77 -19.74 -2.20 8.94
CA GLY A 77 -18.65 -2.71 9.75
C GLY A 77 -19.08 -3.29 11.05
N GLN A 78 -20.34 -3.70 11.23
CA GLN A 78 -20.73 -4.39 12.46
C GLN A 78 -19.86 -5.61 12.73
N ARG A 79 -19.44 -6.33 11.67
CA ARG A 79 -18.49 -7.45 11.76
C ARG A 79 -17.03 -7.01 11.62
N LEU A 80 -16.73 -5.86 11.03
CA LEU A 80 -15.33 -5.40 10.87
C LEU A 80 -14.75 -4.89 12.21
N ARG A 81 -14.02 -5.76 12.89
CA ARG A 81 -13.51 -5.53 14.26
C ARG A 81 -12.06 -5.96 14.46
N TRP A 82 -11.46 -6.67 13.52
CA TRP A 82 -10.10 -7.21 13.69
C TRP A 82 -9.05 -6.10 13.67
N SER A 83 -9.30 -5.01 12.93
CA SER A 83 -8.44 -3.84 12.92
C SER A 83 -8.66 -2.91 14.13
N ALA A 84 -9.71 -3.15 14.93
CA ALA A 84 -9.91 -2.53 16.24
C ALA A 84 -9.12 -3.23 17.35
N ALA A 85 -8.58 -4.44 17.09
CA ALA A 85 -7.66 -5.09 18.01
C ALA A 85 -6.37 -4.25 18.14
N PRO A 86 -5.69 -4.27 19.31
CA PRO A 86 -4.47 -3.50 19.50
C PRO A 86 -3.44 -3.77 18.41
N ALA A 87 -3.04 -2.72 17.70
CA ALA A 87 -1.89 -2.78 16.81
C ALA A 87 -0.60 -2.87 17.64
N GLU A 88 0.36 -3.65 17.14
CA GLU A 88 1.72 -3.66 17.64
C GLU A 88 2.51 -2.49 17.03
N ASP A 89 3.33 -1.82 17.85
CA ASP A 89 4.24 -0.78 17.38
C ASP A 89 5.65 -1.38 17.29
N LEU A 90 6.09 -1.67 16.07
CA LEU A 90 7.43 -2.20 15.79
C LEU A 90 8.38 -1.05 15.46
N SER A 91 9.49 -0.97 16.19
CA SER A 91 10.56 -0.02 15.89
C SER A 91 11.54 -0.62 14.89
N CYS A 92 11.81 0.08 13.78
CA CYS A 92 12.72 -0.30 12.73
C CYS A 92 13.80 0.74 12.49
N ASP A 93 14.95 0.28 12.04
CA ASP A 93 16.17 1.09 11.90
C ASP A 93 16.79 0.79 10.54
N ASN A 94 17.10 1.83 9.77
CA ASN A 94 17.78 1.71 8.49
C ASN A 94 19.27 2.06 8.54
N GLY A 95 19.81 2.37 9.73
CA GLY A 95 21.18 2.84 9.96
C GLY A 95 21.30 4.37 10.12
N ASP A 96 20.37 5.13 9.55
CA ASP A 96 20.34 6.60 9.61
C ASP A 96 19.25 7.11 10.58
N VAL A 97 18.07 6.50 10.51
CA VAL A 97 16.88 6.89 11.26
C VAL A 97 16.15 5.67 11.80
N ARG A 98 15.44 5.90 12.90
CA ARG A 98 14.47 4.96 13.45
C ARG A 98 13.06 5.39 13.08
N PHE A 99 12.27 4.45 12.59
CA PHE A 99 10.87 4.68 12.24
C PHE A 99 9.98 3.56 12.80
N ARG A 100 8.70 3.85 12.93
CA ARG A 100 7.72 2.93 13.50
C ARG A 100 6.99 2.18 12.39
N ILE A 101 6.54 0.97 12.68
CA ILE A 101 5.63 0.20 11.83
C ILE A 101 4.46 -0.22 12.69
N GLN A 102 3.25 0.23 12.35
CA GLN A 102 2.04 -0.26 12.98
C GLN A 102 1.69 -1.61 12.37
N VAL A 103 1.52 -2.64 13.19
CA VAL A 103 1.26 -3.99 12.71
C VAL A 103 0.01 -4.57 13.34
N ARG A 104 -0.88 -5.10 12.50
CA ARG A 104 -2.07 -5.85 12.92
C ARG A 104 -1.87 -7.32 12.58
N VAL A 105 -1.96 -8.17 13.60
CA VAL A 105 -1.67 -9.60 13.51
C VAL A 105 -2.96 -10.38 13.78
N PRO A 106 -3.50 -11.12 12.79
CA PRO A 106 -4.64 -12.01 13.01
C PRO A 106 -4.34 -13.02 14.13
N PRO A 107 -5.33 -13.44 14.94
CA PRO A 107 -5.09 -14.40 16.03
C PRO A 107 -4.36 -15.67 15.58
N ALA A 108 -4.76 -16.22 14.44
CA ALA A 108 -4.14 -17.41 13.85
C ALA A 108 -2.66 -17.22 13.45
N CYS A 109 -2.16 -15.99 13.34
CA CYS A 109 -0.80 -15.67 12.93
C CYS A 109 0.15 -15.37 14.10
N ARG A 110 -0.34 -15.48 15.34
CA ARG A 110 0.52 -15.32 16.54
C ARG A 110 1.47 -16.50 16.71
N GLU A 111 1.00 -17.70 16.39
CA GLU A 111 1.68 -18.97 16.66
C GLU A 111 2.20 -19.69 15.40
N ARG A 112 2.00 -19.13 14.20
CA ARG A 112 2.48 -19.72 12.94
C ARG A 112 2.97 -18.65 11.97
N ALA A 113 3.81 -19.04 11.01
CA ALA A 113 4.19 -18.18 9.91
C ALA A 113 2.96 -17.85 9.05
N CYS A 114 2.72 -16.55 8.81
CA CYS A 114 1.70 -16.04 7.92
C CYS A 114 2.33 -15.09 6.90
N PRO A 115 1.74 -14.93 5.71
CA PRO A 115 2.16 -13.89 4.78
C PRO A 115 1.94 -12.51 5.41
N VAL A 116 2.86 -11.59 5.11
CA VAL A 116 2.84 -10.20 5.59
C VAL A 116 2.61 -9.28 4.39
N LEU A 117 1.78 -8.26 4.55
CA LEU A 117 1.59 -7.19 3.58
C LEU A 117 2.04 -5.87 4.20
N ALA A 118 3.04 -5.24 3.58
CA ALA A 118 3.46 -3.88 3.91
C ALA A 118 2.68 -2.89 3.04
N PHE A 119 1.80 -2.12 3.68
CA PHE A 119 0.99 -1.08 3.04
C PHE A 119 1.63 0.29 3.24
N TYR A 120 1.89 0.99 2.15
CA TYR A 120 2.46 2.33 2.14
C TYR A 120 1.44 3.38 1.73
N THR A 121 1.48 4.54 2.40
CA THR A 121 0.63 5.71 2.15
C THR A 121 1.36 6.99 2.58
N THR A 122 0.78 8.17 2.31
CA THR A 122 1.29 9.44 2.86
C THR A 122 0.87 9.67 4.30
N ALA A 123 -0.18 9.00 4.76
CA ALA A 123 -0.69 9.18 6.12
C ALA A 123 0.26 8.58 7.17
N CYS A 124 0.29 9.20 8.35
CA CYS A 124 0.94 8.57 9.49
C CYS A 124 0.10 7.37 9.95
N PRO A 125 0.68 6.16 10.07
CA PRO A 125 -0.02 5.01 10.62
C PRO A 125 -0.48 5.27 12.06
N THR A 126 -1.75 4.96 12.36
CA THR A 126 -2.31 5.07 13.71
C THR A 126 -2.76 3.69 14.21
N PRO A 127 -2.79 3.47 15.54
CA PRO A 127 -3.32 2.24 16.11
C PRO A 127 -4.86 2.18 16.07
N ASP A 128 -5.52 3.25 15.62
CA ASP A 128 -6.97 3.33 15.60
C ASP A 128 -7.58 2.40 14.55
N TYR A 129 -8.87 2.14 14.72
CA TYR A 129 -9.63 1.37 13.74
C TYR A 129 -9.65 2.09 12.38
N HIS A 130 -9.36 1.34 11.33
CA HIS A 130 -9.73 1.68 9.95
C HIS A 130 -10.02 0.41 9.17
N TRP A 131 -10.83 0.52 8.11
CA TRP A 131 -11.46 -0.64 7.49
C TRP A 131 -10.57 -1.39 6.50
N ARG A 132 -9.56 -0.73 5.90
CA ARG A 132 -8.74 -1.32 4.82
C ARG A 132 -8.03 -2.61 5.22
N PRO A 133 -7.40 -2.73 6.41
CA PRO A 133 -6.71 -3.94 6.82
C PRO A 133 -7.65 -5.12 7.00
N GLU A 134 -8.94 -4.89 7.26
CA GLU A 134 -9.88 -5.95 7.65
C GLU A 134 -9.94 -7.10 6.65
N PHE A 135 -10.01 -6.80 5.35
CA PHE A 135 -10.08 -7.83 4.32
C PHE A 135 -8.82 -8.69 4.29
N PHE A 136 -7.65 -8.08 4.52
CA PHE A 136 -6.36 -8.77 4.56
C PHE A 136 -6.20 -9.58 5.84
N LEU A 137 -6.57 -9.00 6.99
CA LEU A 137 -6.52 -9.66 8.28
C LEU A 137 -7.43 -10.90 8.28
N ARG A 138 -8.67 -10.77 7.77
CA ARG A 138 -9.65 -11.85 7.60
C ARG A 138 -9.22 -12.88 6.57
N ALA A 139 -8.35 -12.50 5.63
CA ALA A 139 -7.71 -13.41 4.69
C ALA A 139 -6.43 -14.08 5.24
N GLY A 140 -6.09 -13.86 6.50
CA GLY A 140 -4.94 -14.49 7.15
C GLY A 140 -3.59 -13.82 6.87
N PHE A 141 -3.60 -12.57 6.39
CA PHE A 141 -2.39 -11.76 6.24
C PHE A 141 -2.13 -10.95 7.51
N ILE A 142 -0.86 -10.84 7.88
CA ILE A 142 -0.42 -9.78 8.79
C ILE A 142 -0.37 -8.48 7.98
N PHE A 143 -0.97 -7.41 8.51
CA PHE A 143 -1.01 -6.11 7.84
C PHE A 143 -0.09 -5.12 8.56
N ALA A 144 0.93 -4.64 7.86
CA ALA A 144 1.94 -3.73 8.39
C ALA A 144 1.88 -2.38 7.67
N GLU A 145 1.96 -1.30 8.43
CA GLU A 145 1.90 0.07 7.93
C GLU A 145 3.15 0.83 8.42
N PRO A 146 4.22 0.88 7.60
CA PRO A 146 5.46 1.56 7.95
C PRO A 146 5.34 3.09 7.89
N ALA A 147 5.79 3.76 8.95
CA ALA A 147 5.87 5.22 9.05
C ALA A 147 7.20 5.76 8.50
N VAL A 148 7.54 5.38 7.26
CA VAL A 148 8.80 5.79 6.59
C VAL A 148 8.89 7.31 6.40
N ARG A 149 10.09 7.83 6.16
CA ARG A 149 10.29 9.25 5.80
C ARG A 149 9.38 9.63 4.62
N GLY A 150 8.78 10.83 4.71
CA GLY A 150 7.73 11.31 3.79
C GLY A 150 6.30 11.09 4.28
N THR A 151 6.09 10.23 5.28
CA THR A 151 4.77 10.13 5.93
C THR A 151 4.47 11.36 6.79
N LYS A 152 3.19 11.74 6.88
CA LYS A 152 2.71 12.94 7.59
C LYS A 152 2.64 12.76 9.11
N CYS A 153 3.63 12.11 9.71
CA CYS A 153 3.73 11.94 11.16
C CYS A 153 4.18 13.22 11.89
N SER A 154 4.94 14.07 11.20
CA SER A 154 5.23 15.45 11.58
C SER A 154 5.56 16.24 10.31
N VAL A 155 5.62 17.57 10.41
CA VAL A 155 6.00 18.42 9.26
C VAL A 155 7.41 18.09 8.78
N ASP A 156 8.36 17.94 9.69
CA ASP A 156 9.76 17.63 9.33
C ASP A 156 9.90 16.22 8.75
N TRP A 157 9.17 15.24 9.29
CA TRP A 157 9.17 13.87 8.77
C TRP A 157 8.54 13.78 7.38
N ALA A 158 7.48 14.55 7.13
CA ALA A 158 6.84 14.65 5.82
C ALA A 158 7.73 15.32 4.76
N ARG A 159 8.69 16.17 5.18
CA ARG A 159 9.68 16.80 4.30
C ARG A 159 10.97 16.00 4.17
N ALA A 160 11.14 14.95 4.97
CA ALA A 160 12.38 14.15 5.03
C ALA A 160 12.62 13.29 3.78
N ASP A 161 11.70 13.30 2.82
CA ASP A 161 11.85 12.67 1.51
C ASP A 161 11.68 13.68 0.35
N ASN A 162 11.73 14.98 0.60
CA ASN A 162 11.62 15.98 -0.46
C ASN A 162 12.87 16.04 -1.35
N GLY A 163 12.67 16.08 -2.66
CA GLY A 163 13.72 16.28 -3.65
C GLY A 163 14.91 15.31 -3.47
N PRO A 164 16.16 15.79 -3.35
CA PRO A 164 17.34 14.94 -3.18
C PRO A 164 17.28 13.99 -1.97
N LEU A 165 16.55 14.35 -0.91
CA LEU A 165 16.43 13.51 0.28
C LEU A 165 15.70 12.20 -0.01
N ARG A 166 14.84 12.15 -1.05
CA ARG A 166 14.08 10.95 -1.42
C ARG A 166 14.98 9.76 -1.73
N VAL A 167 16.20 10.00 -2.23
CA VAL A 167 17.15 8.93 -2.55
C VAL A 167 17.53 8.16 -1.29
N ALA A 168 17.82 8.87 -0.19
CA ALA A 168 18.12 8.27 1.10
C ALA A 168 16.84 7.78 1.79
N ALA A 169 15.74 8.54 1.76
CA ALA A 169 14.46 8.13 2.36
C ALA A 169 13.94 6.79 1.85
N ALA A 170 14.15 6.49 0.56
CA ALA A 170 13.69 5.23 -0.01
C ALA A 170 14.35 3.98 0.61
N THR A 171 15.51 4.08 1.28
CA THR A 171 16.14 2.93 1.96
C THR A 171 15.30 2.44 3.14
N ASP A 172 14.38 3.26 3.65
CA ASP A 172 13.41 2.88 4.67
C ASP A 172 12.55 1.69 4.20
N LEU A 173 12.28 1.56 2.88
CA LEU A 173 11.52 0.45 2.31
C LEU A 173 12.25 -0.88 2.47
N GLU A 174 13.54 -0.92 2.14
CA GLU A 174 14.37 -2.11 2.29
C GLU A 174 14.52 -2.48 3.78
N ALA A 175 14.76 -1.49 4.64
CA ALA A 175 14.87 -1.69 6.07
C ALA A 175 13.56 -2.25 6.67
N ALA A 176 12.40 -1.71 6.27
CA ALA A 176 11.09 -2.21 6.68
C ALA A 176 10.91 -3.68 6.28
N SER A 177 11.36 -4.06 5.08
CA SER A 177 11.28 -5.46 4.63
C SER A 177 12.09 -6.42 5.52
N ARG A 178 13.34 -6.06 5.85
CA ARG A 178 14.21 -6.85 6.75
C ARG A 178 13.59 -6.96 8.14
N CYS A 179 13.11 -5.84 8.66
CA CYS A 179 12.43 -5.76 9.95
C CYS A 179 11.22 -6.70 10.05
N LEU A 180 10.33 -6.65 9.05
CA LEU A 180 9.12 -7.45 9.02
C LEU A 180 9.43 -8.94 8.88
N ARG A 181 10.40 -9.30 8.02
CA ARG A 181 10.85 -10.70 7.90
C ARG A 181 11.44 -11.21 9.21
N GLN A 182 12.31 -10.43 9.86
CA GLN A 182 12.88 -10.80 11.15
C GLN A 182 11.80 -10.97 12.22
N ARG A 183 10.88 -10.02 12.33
CA ARG A 183 9.81 -10.03 13.34
C ARG A 183 8.83 -11.20 13.18
N PHE A 184 8.56 -11.61 11.95
CA PHE A 184 7.54 -12.63 11.62
C PHE A 184 8.10 -13.95 11.13
N THR A 185 9.42 -14.16 11.20
CA THR A 185 10.00 -15.50 11.09
C THR A 185 9.50 -16.36 12.25
N ARG A 186 9.05 -17.58 11.94
CA ARG A 186 8.58 -18.58 12.91
C ARG A 186 9.21 -19.90 12.56
N ASP A 187 9.81 -20.57 13.55
CA ASP A 187 10.44 -21.90 13.39
C ASP A 187 11.41 -21.98 12.20
N GLY A 188 12.19 -20.91 11.99
CA GLY A 188 13.14 -20.80 10.89
C GLY A 188 12.54 -20.52 9.51
N VAL A 189 11.21 -20.39 9.41
CA VAL A 189 10.49 -20.07 8.17
C VAL A 189 10.22 -18.57 8.12
N ALA A 190 10.88 -17.87 7.18
CA ALA A 190 10.58 -16.48 6.89
C ALA A 190 9.20 -16.35 6.20
N PRO A 191 8.42 -15.30 6.50
CA PRO A 191 7.13 -15.09 5.86
C PRO A 191 7.33 -14.70 4.39
N ARG A 192 6.33 -15.01 3.54
CA ARG A 192 6.16 -14.28 2.27
C ARG A 192 5.77 -12.84 2.58
N LEU A 193 6.44 -11.87 1.96
CA LEU A 193 6.25 -10.45 2.22
C LEU A 193 5.85 -9.72 0.93
N GLY A 194 4.63 -9.23 0.90
CA GLY A 194 4.12 -8.38 -0.18
C GLY A 194 4.26 -6.90 0.15
N ILE A 195 4.35 -6.08 -0.89
CA ILE A 195 4.27 -4.63 -0.80
C ILE A 195 3.06 -4.13 -1.61
N LEU A 196 2.31 -3.21 -1.04
CA LEU A 196 1.25 -2.51 -1.75
C LEU A 196 1.10 -1.08 -1.26
N GLY A 197 0.40 -0.27 -2.04
CA GLY A 197 0.13 1.11 -1.66
C GLY A 197 -0.61 1.86 -2.74
N TRP A 198 -1.08 3.05 -2.37
CA TRP A 198 -1.89 3.91 -3.23
C TRP A 198 -1.19 5.24 -3.54
N SER A 199 -1.22 5.69 -4.78
CA SER A 199 -0.69 7.00 -5.19
C SER A 199 0.79 7.15 -4.84
N TYR A 200 1.16 7.99 -3.87
CA TYR A 200 2.51 8.02 -3.29
C TYR A 200 2.96 6.63 -2.83
N GLY A 201 2.10 5.91 -2.11
CA GLY A 201 2.37 4.54 -1.68
C GLY A 201 2.47 3.55 -2.84
N GLY A 202 1.74 3.80 -3.93
CA GLY A 202 1.87 3.03 -5.17
C GLY A 202 3.24 3.26 -5.82
N ASN A 203 3.72 4.50 -5.83
CA ASN A 203 5.09 4.80 -6.25
C ASN A 203 6.13 4.13 -5.33
N GLN A 204 5.98 4.21 -4.00
CA GLN A 204 6.85 3.51 -3.05
C GLN A 204 6.83 1.99 -3.25
N THR A 205 5.67 1.43 -3.59
CA THR A 205 5.54 0.01 -3.97
C THR A 205 6.45 -0.32 -5.16
N LEU A 206 6.39 0.47 -6.22
CA LEU A 206 7.22 0.27 -7.40
C LEU A 206 8.71 0.53 -7.10
N VAL A 207 9.06 1.51 -6.27
CA VAL A 207 10.45 1.74 -5.83
C VAL A 207 10.97 0.52 -5.06
N GLY A 208 10.20 -0.03 -4.12
CA GLY A 208 10.55 -1.23 -3.37
C GLY A 208 10.74 -2.46 -4.26
N MET A 209 9.89 -2.63 -5.29
CA MET A 209 9.99 -3.75 -6.23
C MET A 209 11.11 -3.61 -7.26
N THR A 210 11.57 -2.39 -7.54
CA THR A 210 12.57 -2.10 -8.59
C THR A 210 13.94 -1.80 -7.99
N ARG A 211 14.12 -0.63 -7.37
CA ARG A 211 15.39 -0.18 -6.81
C ARG A 211 15.93 -1.12 -5.73
N PHE A 212 15.03 -1.68 -4.92
CA PHE A 212 15.32 -2.62 -3.83
C PHE A 212 14.80 -4.03 -4.12
N ALA A 213 14.86 -4.45 -5.38
CA ALA A 213 14.49 -5.80 -5.80
C ALA A 213 15.09 -6.89 -4.89
N GLY A 214 14.32 -7.93 -4.62
CA GLY A 214 14.64 -8.96 -3.63
C GLY A 214 14.11 -8.67 -2.21
N SER A 215 13.76 -7.42 -1.88
CA SER A 215 13.17 -7.06 -0.58
C SER A 215 11.78 -7.68 -0.38
N TYR A 216 10.97 -7.72 -1.45
CA TYR A 216 9.57 -8.12 -1.44
C TYR A 216 9.31 -9.25 -2.43
N ASP A 217 8.45 -10.20 -2.06
CA ASP A 217 8.11 -11.39 -2.86
C ASP A 217 7.07 -11.12 -3.96
N ALA A 218 6.28 -10.05 -3.83
CA ALA A 218 5.32 -9.59 -4.83
C ALA A 218 4.88 -8.14 -4.54
N GLY A 219 4.48 -7.39 -5.57
CA GLY A 219 4.06 -6.00 -5.43
C GLY A 219 2.74 -5.67 -6.16
N PHE A 220 1.86 -4.91 -5.52
CA PHE A 220 0.64 -4.40 -6.16
C PHE A 220 0.51 -2.88 -5.96
N ALA A 221 0.68 -2.12 -7.04
CA ALA A 221 0.70 -0.65 -6.99
C ALA A 221 -0.61 -0.05 -7.54
N LEU A 222 -1.30 0.72 -6.69
CA LEU A 222 -2.56 1.38 -7.04
C LEU A 222 -2.30 2.85 -7.37
N ALA A 223 -2.86 3.35 -8.48
CA ALA A 223 -2.73 4.75 -8.93
C ALA A 223 -1.27 5.27 -8.89
N ALA A 224 -0.31 4.44 -9.29
CA ALA A 224 1.11 4.72 -9.11
C ALA A 224 1.71 5.55 -10.25
N LYS A 225 2.60 6.48 -9.91
CA LYS A 225 3.48 7.15 -10.87
C LYS A 225 4.72 6.29 -11.11
N THR A 226 4.98 5.91 -12.35
CA THR A 226 6.11 5.04 -12.73
C THR A 226 7.35 5.84 -13.18
N ASP A 227 7.15 7.06 -13.69
CA ASP A 227 8.19 7.99 -14.14
C ASP A 227 7.84 9.40 -13.66
N LEU A 228 8.62 9.91 -12.70
CA LEU A 228 8.40 11.22 -12.09
C LEU A 228 8.84 12.37 -12.99
N GLY A 229 9.86 12.15 -13.84
CA GLY A 229 10.29 13.15 -14.82
C GLY A 229 9.20 13.36 -15.87
N SER A 230 8.75 12.26 -16.48
CA SER A 230 7.63 12.27 -17.44
C SER A 230 6.38 12.89 -16.83
N PHE A 231 5.98 12.45 -15.62
CA PHE A 231 4.81 12.98 -14.93
C PHE A 231 4.88 14.50 -14.75
N LEU A 232 5.98 15.05 -14.24
CA LEU A 232 6.11 16.48 -13.97
C LEU A 232 6.14 17.33 -15.26
N SER A 233 6.74 16.81 -16.34
CA SER A 233 6.73 17.46 -17.64
C SER A 233 5.33 17.56 -18.25
N GLN A 234 4.42 16.66 -17.91
CA GLN A 234 3.02 16.67 -18.37
C GLN A 234 2.14 17.66 -17.60
N LEU A 235 2.57 18.14 -16.41
CA LEU A 235 1.80 19.09 -15.62
C LEU A 235 1.89 20.50 -16.19
N ALA A 236 0.82 21.26 -16.02
CA ALA A 236 0.81 22.70 -16.28
C ALA A 236 1.86 23.42 -15.41
N PRO A 237 2.50 24.51 -15.90
CA PRO A 237 3.65 25.12 -15.25
C PRO A 237 3.43 25.51 -13.77
N GLU A 238 2.26 26.04 -13.44
CA GLU A 238 1.90 26.39 -12.06
C GLU A 238 1.80 25.18 -11.15
N LEU A 239 1.18 24.09 -11.61
CA LEU A 239 1.07 22.86 -10.84
C LEU A 239 2.45 22.21 -10.67
N ARG A 240 3.27 22.22 -11.72
CA ARG A 240 4.67 21.76 -11.67
C ARG A 240 5.46 22.52 -10.60
N ARG A 241 5.38 23.85 -10.56
CA ARG A 241 6.06 24.68 -9.53
C ARG A 241 5.65 24.30 -8.11
N THR A 242 4.37 24.02 -7.86
CA THR A 242 3.91 23.60 -6.52
C THR A 242 4.40 22.20 -6.10
N ARG A 243 4.92 21.41 -7.06
CA ARG A 243 5.44 20.05 -6.83
C ARG A 243 6.96 19.98 -6.86
N ALA A 244 7.63 21.05 -7.26
CA ALA A 244 9.09 21.09 -7.39
C ALA A 244 9.81 20.88 -6.05
N GLU A 245 9.26 21.37 -4.93
CA GLU A 245 9.82 21.10 -3.60
C GLU A 245 9.73 19.60 -3.26
N GLU A 246 8.62 18.96 -3.59
CA GLU A 246 8.36 17.55 -3.28
C GLU A 246 9.23 16.61 -4.13
N TYR A 247 9.38 16.86 -5.43
CA TYR A 247 10.01 15.92 -6.37
C TYR A 247 11.30 16.43 -7.04
N GLY A 248 11.43 17.73 -7.23
CA GLY A 248 12.39 18.36 -8.15
C GLY A 248 11.71 18.96 -9.40
N ASP A 249 12.46 19.72 -10.17
CA ASP A 249 12.03 20.35 -11.41
C ASP A 249 12.55 19.55 -12.64
N PRO A 250 11.69 19.17 -13.61
CA PRO A 250 12.12 18.36 -14.76
C PRO A 250 13.15 19.03 -15.69
N GLU A 251 13.25 20.37 -15.68
CA GLU A 251 14.23 21.10 -16.48
C GLU A 251 15.59 21.20 -15.76
N ARG A 252 15.59 21.23 -14.43
CA ARG A 252 16.80 21.47 -13.62
C ARG A 252 17.36 20.22 -12.95
N ASP A 253 16.48 19.29 -12.56
CA ASP A 253 16.75 18.15 -11.69
C ASP A 253 16.52 16.82 -12.41
N ALA A 254 16.73 16.78 -13.73
CA ALA A 254 16.47 15.60 -14.56
C ALA A 254 17.21 14.34 -14.07
N GLU A 255 18.43 14.47 -13.53
CA GLU A 255 19.17 13.34 -12.96
C GLU A 255 18.56 12.81 -11.67
N LEU A 256 18.16 13.71 -10.76
CA LEU A 256 17.45 13.36 -9.54
C LEU A 256 16.16 12.62 -9.88
N LEU A 257 15.35 13.18 -10.78
CA LEU A 257 14.07 12.59 -11.19
C LEU A 257 14.24 11.21 -11.82
N ARG A 258 15.29 10.99 -12.61
CA ARG A 258 15.66 9.64 -13.06
C ARG A 258 16.00 8.73 -11.88
N ALA A 259 16.82 9.17 -10.95
CA ALA A 259 17.25 8.34 -9.81
C ALA A 259 16.07 7.91 -8.90
N ILE A 260 15.06 8.76 -8.75
CA ILE A 260 13.89 8.49 -7.90
C ILE A 260 12.70 7.87 -8.66
N SER A 261 12.80 7.70 -9.98
CA SER A 261 11.73 7.08 -10.79
C SER A 261 11.86 5.56 -10.84
N PRO A 262 10.79 4.79 -10.52
CA PRO A 262 10.82 3.34 -10.61
C PRO A 262 11.20 2.80 -12.00
N VAL A 263 10.78 3.48 -13.08
CA VAL A 263 11.05 3.06 -14.46
C VAL A 263 12.55 2.94 -14.78
N THR A 264 13.41 3.65 -14.04
CA THR A 264 14.87 3.61 -14.19
C THR A 264 15.46 2.27 -13.77
N TRP A 265 14.79 1.57 -12.86
CA TRP A 265 15.30 0.38 -12.17
C TRP A 265 14.57 -0.90 -12.56
N VAL A 266 13.77 -0.88 -13.65
CA VAL A 266 12.99 -2.03 -14.13
C VAL A 266 13.84 -3.24 -14.49
N ASP A 267 15.12 -3.01 -14.77
CA ASP A 267 16.08 -4.05 -15.10
C ASP A 267 16.42 -4.96 -13.93
N ARG A 268 16.21 -4.49 -12.70
CA ARG A 268 16.48 -5.18 -11.45
C ARG A 268 15.34 -6.04 -10.94
N VAL A 269 14.13 -5.92 -11.48
CA VAL A 269 12.95 -6.61 -10.94
C VAL A 269 13.12 -8.12 -10.98
N GLU A 270 12.82 -8.78 -9.85
CA GLU A 270 12.95 -10.23 -9.66
C GLU A 270 11.62 -10.92 -9.30
N ALA A 271 10.56 -10.16 -9.04
CA ALA A 271 9.31 -10.66 -8.47
C ALA A 271 8.08 -10.07 -9.18
N PRO A 272 6.90 -10.75 -9.13
CA PRO A 272 5.70 -10.31 -9.83
C PRO A 272 5.21 -8.93 -9.39
N ILE A 273 4.79 -8.10 -10.36
CA ILE A 273 4.24 -6.75 -10.13
C ILE A 273 2.88 -6.61 -10.82
N ALA A 274 1.87 -6.14 -10.09
CA ALA A 274 0.60 -5.70 -10.66
C ALA A 274 0.40 -4.20 -10.45
N LEU A 275 -0.24 -3.55 -11.43
CA LEU A 275 -0.67 -2.16 -11.38
C LEU A 275 -2.16 -2.06 -11.69
N MET A 276 -2.89 -1.24 -10.96
CA MET A 276 -4.28 -0.87 -11.27
C MET A 276 -4.42 0.65 -11.28
N LEU A 277 -4.88 1.19 -12.41
CA LEU A 277 -5.07 2.62 -12.63
C LEU A 277 -6.51 2.92 -13.07
N GLY A 278 -7.05 4.05 -12.65
CA GLY A 278 -8.33 4.56 -13.14
C GLY A 278 -8.16 5.40 -14.40
N ALA A 279 -8.99 5.18 -15.42
CA ALA A 279 -8.93 5.98 -16.65
C ALA A 279 -9.38 7.45 -16.44
N ARG A 280 -10.07 7.74 -15.32
CA ARG A 280 -10.52 9.08 -14.93
C ARG A 280 -9.59 9.74 -13.89
N ASP A 281 -8.38 9.22 -13.70
CA ASP A 281 -7.42 9.74 -12.73
C ASP A 281 -6.44 10.75 -13.36
N PRO A 282 -6.64 12.08 -13.20
CA PRO A 282 -5.77 13.09 -13.80
C PRO A 282 -4.39 13.20 -13.13
N LYS A 283 -4.11 12.44 -12.07
CA LYS A 283 -2.85 12.51 -11.32
C LYS A 283 -1.81 11.48 -11.76
N VAL A 284 -2.16 10.60 -12.71
CA VAL A 284 -1.28 9.53 -13.21
C VAL A 284 -1.32 9.46 -14.74
N SER A 285 -0.27 8.90 -15.31
CA SER A 285 -0.15 8.70 -16.76
C SER A 285 -0.34 7.22 -17.10
N LEU A 286 -1.35 6.93 -17.93
CA LEU A 286 -1.60 5.57 -18.44
C LEU A 286 -0.47 5.12 -19.36
N SER A 287 0.08 6.05 -20.16
CA SER A 287 1.20 5.76 -21.06
C SER A 287 2.48 5.42 -20.28
N ASP A 288 2.77 6.14 -19.19
CA ASP A 288 3.95 5.83 -18.37
C ASP A 288 3.80 4.46 -17.67
N ALA A 289 2.58 4.09 -17.25
CA ALA A 289 2.31 2.76 -16.69
C ALA A 289 2.43 1.65 -17.76
N ASP A 290 1.93 1.88 -18.98
CA ASP A 290 2.07 0.97 -20.10
C ASP A 290 3.55 0.75 -20.47
N VAL A 291 4.33 1.82 -20.61
CA VAL A 291 5.78 1.75 -20.85
C VAL A 291 6.48 0.94 -19.77
N PHE A 292 6.15 1.18 -18.50
CA PHE A 292 6.72 0.46 -17.37
C PHE A 292 6.46 -1.06 -17.47
N VAL A 293 5.19 -1.46 -17.66
CA VAL A 293 4.83 -2.88 -17.74
C VAL A 293 5.36 -3.54 -19.00
N ARG A 294 5.40 -2.85 -20.15
CA ARG A 294 6.01 -3.40 -21.37
C ARG A 294 7.51 -3.62 -21.21
N LYS A 295 8.23 -2.69 -20.56
CA LYS A 295 9.67 -2.88 -20.26
C LYS A 295 9.91 -4.11 -19.39
N LEU A 296 9.06 -4.35 -18.40
CA LEU A 296 9.15 -5.55 -17.55
C LEU A 296 8.84 -6.83 -18.34
N ARG A 297 7.73 -6.85 -19.10
CA ARG A 297 7.32 -8.00 -19.92
C ARG A 297 8.36 -8.36 -20.98
N ALA A 298 8.99 -7.36 -21.61
CA ALA A 298 10.06 -7.56 -22.58
C ALA A 298 11.30 -8.27 -21.99
N ARG A 299 11.41 -8.29 -20.66
CA ARG A 299 12.46 -8.99 -19.90
C ARG A 299 11.98 -10.30 -19.28
N GLY A 300 10.79 -10.76 -19.63
CA GLY A 300 10.19 -11.99 -19.10
C GLY A 300 9.65 -11.87 -17.67
N GLN A 301 9.54 -10.65 -17.13
CA GLN A 301 8.98 -10.44 -15.79
C GLN A 301 7.45 -10.54 -15.81
N ASP A 302 6.90 -11.14 -14.75
CA ASP A 302 5.45 -11.22 -14.54
C ASP A 302 4.89 -9.86 -14.10
N ALA A 303 4.51 -9.06 -15.10
CA ALA A 303 3.99 -7.73 -14.90
C ALA A 303 2.59 -7.59 -15.51
N THR A 304 1.65 -7.07 -14.72
CA THR A 304 0.27 -6.82 -15.14
C THR A 304 -0.09 -5.36 -14.94
N LEU A 305 -0.77 -4.77 -15.93
CA LEU A 305 -1.45 -3.48 -15.83
C LEU A 305 -2.93 -3.71 -16.11
N MET A 306 -3.78 -3.17 -15.25
CA MET A 306 -5.22 -3.12 -15.42
C MET A 306 -5.68 -1.67 -15.39
N ILE A 307 -6.41 -1.25 -16.42
CA ILE A 307 -6.98 0.10 -16.50
C ILE A 307 -8.50 0.01 -16.32
N ILE A 308 -9.02 0.67 -15.30
CA ILE A 308 -10.45 0.64 -14.96
C ILE A 308 -11.14 1.89 -15.54
N PRO A 309 -12.05 1.75 -16.53
CA PRO A 309 -12.65 2.89 -17.23
C PRO A 309 -13.35 3.90 -16.34
N GLU A 310 -14.03 3.44 -15.29
CA GLU A 310 -14.85 4.28 -14.41
C GLU A 310 -14.12 4.79 -13.17
N HIS A 311 -12.99 4.21 -12.78
CA HIS A 311 -12.29 4.62 -11.56
C HIS A 311 -11.57 5.96 -11.76
N ALA A 312 -11.62 6.79 -10.71
CA ALA A 312 -10.84 8.01 -10.58
C ALA A 312 -9.57 7.75 -9.76
N HIS A 313 -8.97 8.79 -9.18
CA HIS A 313 -7.77 8.65 -8.35
C HIS A 313 -8.00 7.89 -7.04
N LEU A 314 -9.24 7.77 -6.56
CA LEU A 314 -9.59 7.03 -5.35
C LEU A 314 -10.82 6.18 -5.63
N THR A 315 -10.87 5.00 -5.03
CA THR A 315 -12.07 4.15 -4.97
C THR A 315 -12.79 4.41 -3.65
N GLU A 316 -13.95 5.04 -3.73
CA GLU A 316 -14.73 5.47 -2.55
C GLU A 316 -16.02 4.67 -2.40
N ARG A 317 -16.57 4.16 -3.52
CA ARG A 317 -17.83 3.42 -3.48
C ARG A 317 -17.59 1.99 -3.00
N PRO A 318 -18.50 1.41 -2.19
CA PRO A 318 -18.32 0.06 -1.67
C PRO A 318 -18.04 -0.99 -2.76
N GLU A 319 -18.70 -0.89 -3.91
CA GLU A 319 -18.49 -1.77 -5.06
C GLU A 319 -17.09 -1.64 -5.67
N GLU A 320 -16.53 -0.43 -5.73
CA GLU A 320 -15.16 -0.18 -6.21
C GLU A 320 -14.14 -0.74 -5.23
N ILE A 321 -14.39 -0.54 -3.94
CA ILE A 321 -13.56 -1.06 -2.85
C ILE A 321 -13.55 -2.59 -2.87
N ALA A 322 -14.72 -3.22 -2.99
CA ALA A 322 -14.84 -4.68 -3.05
C ALA A 322 -14.16 -5.25 -4.30
N PHE A 323 -14.33 -4.60 -5.45
CA PHE A 323 -13.66 -4.97 -6.70
C PHE A 323 -12.13 -4.92 -6.57
N GLU A 324 -11.60 -3.84 -6.01
CA GLU A 324 -10.16 -3.68 -5.83
C GLU A 324 -9.58 -4.66 -4.82
N HIS A 325 -10.20 -4.78 -3.64
CA HIS A 325 -9.67 -5.66 -2.58
C HIS A 325 -9.75 -7.13 -3.00
N ALA A 326 -10.73 -7.50 -3.82
CA ALA A 326 -10.78 -8.83 -4.40
C ALA A 326 -9.56 -9.11 -5.30
N HIS A 327 -9.18 -8.15 -6.16
CA HIS A 327 -7.96 -8.26 -6.97
C HIS A 327 -6.69 -8.32 -6.13
N LEU A 328 -6.56 -7.48 -5.11
CA LEU A 328 -5.41 -7.48 -4.21
C LEU A 328 -5.26 -8.83 -3.51
N LEU A 329 -6.33 -9.37 -2.94
CA LEU A 329 -6.34 -10.66 -2.28
C LEU A 329 -6.04 -11.80 -3.26
N GLN A 330 -6.68 -11.85 -4.42
CA GLN A 330 -6.41 -12.87 -5.43
C GLN A 330 -4.95 -12.85 -5.89
N PHE A 331 -4.38 -11.66 -6.12
CA PHE A 331 -3.00 -11.51 -6.51
C PHE A 331 -2.06 -12.09 -5.46
N PHE A 332 -2.11 -11.59 -4.22
CA PHE A 332 -1.17 -12.03 -3.19
C PHE A 332 -1.36 -13.48 -2.79
N THR A 333 -2.61 -13.97 -2.68
CA THR A 333 -2.87 -15.37 -2.34
C THR A 333 -2.33 -16.33 -3.40
N THR A 334 -2.54 -16.01 -4.67
CA THR A 334 -2.00 -16.79 -5.80
C THR A 334 -0.47 -16.79 -5.80
N ARG A 335 0.17 -15.61 -5.67
CA ARG A 335 1.64 -15.51 -5.72
C ARG A 335 2.34 -16.12 -4.52
N PHE A 336 1.70 -16.13 -3.36
CA PHE A 336 2.25 -16.74 -2.16
C PHE A 336 1.87 -18.22 -2.00
N GLY A 337 0.99 -18.74 -2.87
CA GLY A 337 0.52 -20.12 -2.79
C GLY A 337 -0.28 -20.40 -1.52
N VAL A 338 -1.00 -19.39 -1.01
CA VAL A 338 -1.84 -19.51 0.19
C VAL A 338 -3.32 -19.58 -0.20
N PRO A 339 -4.16 -20.35 0.52
CA PRO A 339 -5.58 -20.44 0.19
C PRO A 339 -6.28 -19.09 0.32
N LEU A 340 -7.02 -18.70 -0.72
CA LEU A 340 -7.89 -17.54 -0.68
C LEU A 340 -9.18 -17.88 0.09
N ARG A 341 -9.24 -17.45 1.35
CA ARG A 341 -10.42 -17.56 2.21
C ARG A 341 -10.54 -16.30 3.04
N VAL A 342 -11.73 -15.71 3.09
CA VAL A 342 -12.00 -14.54 3.94
C VAL A 342 -12.91 -15.00 5.08
N ASP A 343 -12.45 -14.83 6.31
CA ASP A 343 -13.29 -15.07 7.48
C ASP A 343 -14.45 -14.05 7.51
N THR A 344 -15.68 -14.56 7.54
CA THR A 344 -16.91 -13.75 7.60
C THR A 344 -17.54 -13.74 8.99
N GLN A 345 -16.96 -14.46 9.95
CA GLN A 345 -17.40 -14.47 11.33
C GLN A 345 -17.03 -13.15 12.03
N PRO A 346 -17.81 -12.70 13.03
CA PRO A 346 -17.54 -11.48 13.78
C PRO A 346 -16.12 -11.40 14.34
#